data_AF-A0A9D8YIT0-F1
#
_entry.id   AF-A0A9D8YIT0-F1
#
_cell.length_a   1.000
_cell.length_b   1.000
_cell.length_c   1.000
_cell.angle_alpha   90.00
_cell.angle_beta   90.00
_cell.angle_gamma   90.00
#
_symmetry.space_group_name_H-M   'P 1'
#
loop_
_entity.id
_entity.type
_entity.pdbx_description
1 polymer ?
#
loop_
_entity_poly.entity_id
_entity_poly.type
_entity_poly.pdbx_seq_one_letter_code
_entity_poly.pdbx_strand_id
1 'polypeptide(L)'
;MEKTITPEHNILFCALALLLPVVGFFAPRSAAPLVSLIGVAYLILYRRRLDLSVIKEPLSLYMLLVGTYVIIGVSWSLDPDIAFTRWMKVTLMMVVTMPFLLSATKLNMTTGSILEKCMFAGIVLAVLSLVFHLCYSGGFYRLLKPTETHWDMLDAANRAVVTLSLLFSAFFVLTRRRMPNGTHWFVVIIFLVLIAFTRSESALLGGIAWLGAYASASYAPAVFSRLVAWGGITLIMAGPIVILLVEYLFGGATIPVRLGSADARMEIWYAVSNKILEAPILGHGMEASRSIVEWPYTFQRYIGPHIMHPHNGILQIWLDLGFLGALAGSVGWWWLVRGSSRFSDVDRPAVIAGLVLFLTVLSVSHGLWQSWWIAAVLGSVTLTLLVAKPRQR
;
A
#
# COMPACT_ATOMS: atom_id res chain seq x y z
N MET A 1 -3.66 -3.31 -39.47
CA MET A 1 -4.60 -2.58 -38.61
C MET A 1 -4.54 -3.16 -37.20
N GLU A 2 -3.64 -2.64 -36.37
CA GLU A 2 -3.52 -3.09 -34.99
C GLU A 2 -4.55 -2.33 -34.14
N LYS A 3 -5.67 -2.98 -33.78
CA LYS A 3 -6.64 -2.41 -32.84
C LYS A 3 -5.94 -2.17 -31.50
N THR A 4 -5.64 -0.91 -31.21
CA THR A 4 -5.24 -0.41 -29.90
C THR A 4 -6.28 -0.87 -28.88
N ILE A 5 -5.85 -1.62 -27.87
CA ILE A 5 -6.75 -2.10 -26.81
C ILE A 5 -7.12 -0.87 -26.00
N THR A 6 -8.34 -0.36 -26.15
CA THR A 6 -8.79 0.68 -25.23
C THR A 6 -9.16 0.02 -23.90
N PRO A 7 -8.82 0.64 -22.76
CA PRO A 7 -8.98 0.02 -21.44
C PRO A 7 -10.44 -0.29 -21.13
N GLU A 8 -11.38 0.44 -21.73
CA GLU A 8 -12.83 0.22 -21.54
C GLU A 8 -13.37 -1.09 -22.13
N HIS A 9 -12.70 -1.65 -23.14
CA HIS A 9 -13.08 -2.93 -23.76
C HIS A 9 -12.28 -4.11 -23.20
N ASN A 10 -11.34 -3.85 -22.29
CA ASN A 10 -10.54 -4.89 -21.67
C ASN A 10 -11.19 -5.34 -20.36
N ILE A 11 -11.81 -6.51 -20.41
CA ILE A 11 -12.53 -7.15 -19.29
C ILE A 11 -11.68 -7.27 -18.03
N LEU A 12 -10.35 -7.37 -18.14
CA LEU A 12 -9.44 -7.51 -17.01
C LEU A 12 -9.32 -6.22 -16.18
N PHE A 13 -9.33 -5.04 -16.82
CA PHE A 13 -9.36 -3.77 -16.09
C PHE A 13 -10.71 -3.56 -15.41
N CYS A 14 -11.81 -3.90 -16.09
CA CYS A 14 -13.15 -3.86 -15.51
C CYS A 14 -13.27 -4.81 -14.31
N ALA A 15 -12.70 -6.01 -14.40
CA ALA A 15 -12.66 -6.97 -13.31
C ALA A 15 -11.84 -6.44 -12.12
N LEU A 16 -10.65 -5.88 -12.35
CA LEU A 16 -9.86 -5.25 -11.28
C LEU A 16 -10.65 -4.13 -10.60
N ALA A 17 -11.22 -3.23 -11.41
CA ALA A 17 -11.97 -2.06 -10.97
C ALA A 17 -13.19 -2.41 -10.09
N LEU A 18 -13.93 -3.45 -10.48
CA LEU A 18 -15.12 -3.90 -9.77
C LEU A 18 -14.77 -4.75 -8.54
N LEU A 19 -13.85 -5.71 -8.71
CA LEU A 19 -13.61 -6.75 -7.71
C LEU A 19 -12.59 -6.35 -6.65
N LEU A 20 -11.57 -5.55 -6.95
CA LEU A 20 -10.56 -5.21 -5.94
C LEU A 20 -11.14 -4.49 -4.72
N PRO A 21 -12.02 -3.46 -4.87
CA PRO A 21 -12.64 -2.81 -3.72
C PRO A 21 -13.51 -3.77 -2.90
N VAL A 22 -14.27 -4.65 -3.58
CA VAL A 22 -15.23 -5.58 -2.96
C VAL A 22 -14.54 -6.77 -2.29
N VAL A 23 -13.65 -7.44 -3.00
CA VAL A 23 -12.84 -8.56 -2.48
C VAL A 23 -11.90 -8.06 -1.38
N GLY A 24 -11.29 -6.89 -1.58
CA GLY A 24 -10.52 -6.21 -0.56
C GLY A 24 -11.31 -6.02 0.73
N PHE A 25 -12.62 -5.79 0.62
CA PHE A 25 -13.52 -5.67 1.76
C PHE A 25 -13.82 -7.00 2.46
N PHE A 26 -14.29 -8.02 1.73
CA PHE A 26 -14.76 -9.27 2.36
C PHE A 26 -13.64 -10.24 2.70
N ALA A 27 -12.65 -10.33 1.83
CA ALA A 27 -11.52 -11.23 1.95
C ALA A 27 -10.24 -10.50 1.55
N PRO A 28 -9.72 -9.59 2.39
CA PRO A 28 -8.54 -8.79 2.05
C PRO A 28 -7.36 -9.64 1.58
N ARG A 29 -7.16 -10.82 2.17
CA ARG A 29 -6.11 -11.78 1.78
C ARG A 29 -6.25 -12.28 0.33
N SER A 30 -7.48 -12.30 -0.20
CA SER A 30 -7.80 -12.68 -1.57
C SER A 30 -7.44 -11.61 -2.61
N ALA A 31 -7.01 -10.41 -2.20
CA ALA A 31 -6.44 -9.43 -3.13
C ALA A 31 -5.22 -10.02 -3.87
N ALA A 32 -4.38 -10.81 -3.20
CA ALA A 32 -3.21 -11.46 -3.80
C ALA A 32 -3.57 -12.41 -4.95
N PRO A 33 -4.41 -13.46 -4.75
CA PRO A 33 -4.81 -14.32 -5.85
C PRO A 33 -5.63 -13.57 -6.91
N LEU A 34 -6.50 -12.62 -6.54
CA LEU A 34 -7.28 -11.84 -7.52
C LEU A 34 -6.37 -11.12 -8.52
N VAL A 35 -5.42 -10.31 -8.02
CA VAL A 35 -4.54 -9.51 -8.89
C VAL A 35 -3.58 -10.43 -9.65
N SER A 36 -3.10 -11.51 -9.02
CA SER A 36 -2.24 -12.51 -9.70
C SER A 36 -2.96 -13.21 -10.85
N LEU A 37 -4.21 -13.64 -10.65
CA LEU A 37 -5.03 -14.31 -11.67
C LEU A 37 -5.33 -13.35 -12.83
N ILE A 38 -5.61 -12.08 -12.55
CA ILE A 38 -5.77 -11.05 -13.58
C ILE A 38 -4.47 -10.88 -14.37
N GLY A 39 -3.31 -10.84 -13.70
CA GLY A 39 -2.00 -10.77 -14.35
C GLY A 39 -1.71 -11.98 -15.25
N VAL A 40 -1.97 -13.20 -14.77
CA VAL A 40 -1.84 -14.43 -15.56
C VAL A 40 -2.79 -14.42 -16.76
N ALA A 41 -4.06 -14.05 -16.57
CA ALA A 41 -5.02 -13.93 -17.66
C ALA A 41 -4.56 -12.90 -18.70
N TYR A 42 -3.99 -11.78 -18.26
CA TYR A 42 -3.42 -10.77 -19.14
C TYR A 42 -2.26 -11.34 -19.98
N LEU A 43 -1.33 -12.05 -19.35
CA LEU A 43 -0.23 -12.72 -20.03
C LEU A 43 -0.74 -13.71 -21.09
N ILE A 44 -1.73 -14.54 -20.75
CA ILE A 44 -2.28 -15.53 -21.68
C ILE A 44 -2.94 -14.85 -22.89
N LEU A 45 -3.80 -13.86 -22.64
CA LEU A 45 -4.59 -13.20 -23.67
C LEU A 45 -3.75 -12.27 -24.55
N TYR A 46 -2.70 -11.65 -23.99
CA TYR A 46 -1.95 -10.59 -24.64
C TYR A 46 -0.45 -10.88 -24.81
N ARG A 47 0.01 -12.14 -24.65
CA ARG A 47 1.44 -12.54 -24.80
C ARG A 47 2.13 -12.00 -26.06
N ARG A 48 1.42 -11.96 -27.20
CA ARG A 48 1.96 -11.49 -28.49
C ARG A 48 2.11 -9.97 -28.58
N ARG A 49 1.51 -9.24 -27.65
CA ARG A 49 1.53 -7.78 -27.56
C ARG A 49 2.39 -7.29 -26.39
N LEU A 50 3.10 -8.19 -25.72
CA LEU A 50 4.02 -7.84 -24.65
C LEU A 50 5.19 -7.06 -25.23
N ASP A 51 5.33 -5.83 -24.73
CA ASP A 51 6.44 -4.97 -25.10
C ASP A 51 7.65 -5.27 -24.20
N LEU A 52 8.53 -6.14 -24.68
CA LEU A 52 9.74 -6.52 -23.96
C LEU A 52 10.79 -5.40 -23.93
N SER A 53 10.62 -4.30 -24.69
CA SER A 53 11.53 -3.16 -24.62
C SER A 53 11.55 -2.52 -23.23
N VAL A 54 10.47 -2.67 -22.46
CA VAL A 54 10.35 -2.16 -21.09
C VAL A 54 11.42 -2.76 -20.17
N ILE A 55 11.95 -3.95 -20.46
CA ILE A 55 13.04 -4.57 -19.69
C ILE A 55 14.30 -3.69 -19.72
N LYS A 56 14.47 -2.87 -20.76
CA LYS A 56 15.62 -1.97 -20.94
C LYS A 56 15.48 -0.64 -20.19
N GLU A 57 14.31 -0.36 -19.62
CA GLU A 57 14.10 0.87 -18.84
C GLU A 57 14.92 0.84 -17.54
N PRO A 58 15.49 1.98 -17.07
CA PRO A 58 16.28 2.00 -15.84
C PRO A 58 15.49 1.51 -14.61
N LEU A 59 14.16 1.68 -14.61
CA LEU A 59 13.29 1.14 -13.57
C LEU A 59 13.31 -0.39 -13.54
N SER A 60 13.35 -1.05 -14.69
CA SER A 60 13.40 -2.52 -14.79
C SER A 60 14.73 -3.07 -14.29
N LEU A 61 15.84 -2.39 -14.60
CA LEU A 61 17.15 -2.70 -14.01
C LEU A 61 17.16 -2.51 -12.50
N TYR A 62 16.59 -1.41 -12.00
CA TYR A 62 16.43 -1.18 -10.56
C TYR A 62 15.61 -2.31 -9.90
N MET A 63 14.48 -2.71 -10.48
CA MET A 63 13.64 -3.79 -9.96
C MET A 63 14.38 -5.13 -9.97
N LEU A 64 15.18 -5.41 -11.00
CA LEU A 64 16.04 -6.58 -11.07
C LEU A 64 17.09 -6.56 -9.96
N LEU A 65 17.81 -5.45 -9.79
CA LEU A 65 18.84 -5.31 -8.76
C LEU A 65 18.26 -5.48 -7.35
N VAL A 66 17.10 -4.88 -7.07
CA VAL A 66 16.41 -5.06 -5.79
C VAL A 66 15.96 -6.50 -5.63
N GLY A 67 15.36 -7.11 -6.65
CA GLY A 67 14.95 -8.52 -6.61
C GLY A 67 16.12 -9.46 -6.37
N THR A 68 17.26 -9.21 -7.00
CA THR A 68 18.52 -9.93 -6.81
C THR A 68 19.07 -9.73 -5.41
N TYR A 69 19.08 -8.51 -4.88
CA TYR A 69 19.54 -8.27 -3.51
C TYR A 69 18.67 -8.99 -2.48
N VAL A 70 17.34 -8.97 -2.65
CA VAL A 70 16.40 -9.67 -1.75
C VAL A 70 16.60 -11.18 -1.80
N ILE A 71 16.85 -11.79 -2.97
CA ILE A 71 17.13 -13.25 -3.02
C ILE A 71 18.49 -13.59 -2.40
N ILE A 72 19.52 -12.77 -2.61
CA ILE A 72 20.81 -12.97 -1.93
C ILE A 72 20.58 -12.87 -0.42
N GLY A 73 19.69 -11.98 0.03
CA GLY A 73 19.24 -11.87 1.43
C GLY A 73 18.68 -13.14 2.06
N VAL A 74 18.18 -14.08 1.27
CA VAL A 74 17.73 -15.39 1.76
C VAL A 74 18.92 -16.21 2.29
N SER A 75 20.13 -16.02 1.74
CA SER A 75 21.31 -16.80 2.15
C SER A 75 21.79 -16.54 3.58
N TRP A 76 21.44 -15.39 4.16
CA TRP A 76 21.74 -15.04 5.55
C TRP A 76 20.47 -14.85 6.41
N SER A 77 19.29 -15.23 5.89
CA SER A 77 18.06 -15.28 6.67
C SER A 77 18.17 -16.29 7.79
N LEU A 78 17.63 -15.93 8.95
CA LEU A 78 17.54 -16.82 10.12
C LEU A 78 16.74 -18.11 9.84
N ASP A 79 15.75 -18.02 8.94
CA ASP A 79 15.00 -19.17 8.42
C ASP A 79 14.94 -19.07 6.88
N PRO A 80 15.87 -19.73 6.17
CA PRO A 80 15.93 -19.69 4.70
C PRO A 80 14.69 -20.26 4.01
N ASP A 81 13.99 -21.23 4.61
CA ASP A 81 12.82 -21.86 4.00
C ASP A 81 11.60 -20.93 4.00
N ILE A 82 11.36 -20.25 5.13
CA ILE A 82 10.32 -19.21 5.23
C ILE A 82 10.66 -18.05 4.29
N ALA A 83 11.92 -17.60 4.30
CA ALA A 83 12.40 -16.50 3.48
C ALA A 83 12.26 -16.80 1.98
N PHE A 84 12.74 -17.96 1.51
CA PHE A 84 12.63 -18.40 0.13
C PHE A 84 11.18 -18.54 -0.31
N THR A 85 10.33 -19.17 0.51
CA THR A 85 8.90 -19.31 0.23
C THR A 85 8.23 -17.94 0.08
N ARG A 86 8.60 -16.97 0.92
CA ARG A 86 8.05 -15.61 0.85
C ARG A 86 8.54 -14.89 -0.41
N TRP A 87 9.84 -14.93 -0.68
CA TRP A 87 10.43 -14.35 -1.88
C TRP A 87 9.77 -14.90 -3.13
N MET A 88 9.63 -16.23 -3.24
CA MET A 88 9.02 -16.87 -4.41
C MET A 88 7.58 -16.38 -4.62
N LYS A 89 6.77 -16.32 -3.56
CA LYS A 89 5.37 -15.84 -3.64
C LYS A 89 5.28 -14.39 -4.10
N VAL A 90 6.12 -13.51 -3.55
CA VAL A 90 6.11 -12.07 -3.89
C VAL A 90 6.66 -11.86 -5.31
N THR A 91 7.77 -12.48 -5.65
CA THR A 91 8.42 -12.36 -6.96
C THR A 91 7.53 -12.90 -8.07
N LEU A 92 6.94 -14.09 -7.90
CA LEU A 92 6.03 -14.65 -8.90
C LEU A 92 4.82 -13.73 -9.13
N MET A 93 4.22 -13.21 -8.05
CA MET A 93 3.13 -12.25 -8.14
C MET A 93 3.56 -10.99 -8.90
N MET A 94 4.72 -10.42 -8.59
CA MET A 94 5.24 -9.25 -9.31
C MET A 94 5.44 -9.56 -10.80
N VAL A 95 6.09 -10.68 -11.14
CA VAL A 95 6.35 -11.07 -12.53
C VAL A 95 5.06 -11.22 -13.34
N VAL A 96 4.02 -11.86 -12.77
CA VAL A 96 2.76 -12.06 -13.51
C VAL A 96 1.89 -10.80 -13.60
N THR A 97 2.02 -9.87 -12.65
CA THR A 97 1.18 -8.66 -12.58
C THR A 97 1.80 -7.44 -13.25
N MET A 98 3.13 -7.35 -13.31
CA MET A 98 3.84 -6.19 -13.85
C MET A 98 3.46 -5.86 -15.31
N PRO A 99 3.35 -6.84 -16.24
CA PRO A 99 2.94 -6.54 -17.61
C PRO A 99 1.54 -5.91 -17.70
N PHE A 100 0.61 -6.36 -16.86
CA PHE A 100 -0.73 -5.80 -16.78
C PHE A 100 -0.69 -4.35 -16.26
N LEU A 101 0.04 -4.09 -15.18
CA LEU A 101 0.24 -2.73 -14.64
C LEU A 101 0.91 -1.80 -15.65
N LEU A 102 2.00 -2.25 -16.30
CA LEU A 102 2.72 -1.47 -17.29
C LEU A 102 1.83 -1.11 -18.48
N SER A 103 0.93 -1.99 -18.90
CA SER A 103 -0.01 -1.68 -19.96
C SER A 103 -0.94 -0.52 -19.61
N ALA A 104 -1.30 -0.34 -18.33
CA ALA A 104 -2.11 0.79 -17.88
C ALA A 104 -1.42 2.15 -18.08
N THR A 105 -0.07 2.20 -18.16
CA THR A 105 0.66 3.45 -18.41
C THR A 105 0.47 4.00 -19.83
N LYS A 106 0.05 3.15 -20.77
CA LYS A 106 -0.17 3.49 -22.18
C LYS A 106 -1.64 3.77 -22.49
N LEU A 107 -2.52 3.66 -21.49
CA LEU A 107 -3.97 3.69 -21.66
C LEU A 107 -4.58 4.82 -20.83
N ASN A 108 -5.68 5.37 -21.31
CA ASN A 108 -6.47 6.36 -20.58
C ASN A 108 -7.94 5.95 -20.61
N MET A 109 -8.59 6.03 -19.45
CA MET A 109 -10.03 5.78 -19.35
C MET A 109 -10.81 6.95 -19.95
N THR A 110 -11.82 6.64 -20.78
CA THR A 110 -12.74 7.63 -21.34
C THR A 110 -13.95 7.85 -20.42
N THR A 111 -14.50 9.07 -20.42
CA THR A 111 -15.71 9.40 -19.68
C THR A 111 -16.92 8.67 -20.29
N GLY A 112 -17.75 8.04 -19.45
CA GLY A 112 -18.90 7.24 -19.85
C GLY A 112 -18.59 5.77 -20.16
N SER A 113 -17.31 5.37 -20.13
CA SER A 113 -16.87 4.01 -20.45
C SER A 113 -17.43 2.94 -19.50
N ILE A 114 -17.41 1.68 -19.96
CA ILE A 114 -17.73 0.51 -19.12
C ILE A 114 -16.77 0.45 -17.93
N LEU A 115 -15.47 0.72 -18.15
CA LEU A 115 -14.48 0.75 -17.07
C LEU A 115 -14.83 1.78 -15.99
N GLU A 116 -15.23 2.99 -16.38
CA GLU A 116 -15.67 4.02 -15.43
C GLU A 116 -16.86 3.51 -14.58
N LYS A 117 -17.84 2.89 -15.23
CA LYS A 117 -19.02 2.30 -14.55
C LYS A 117 -18.60 1.17 -13.59
N CYS A 118 -17.67 0.30 -13.99
CA CYS A 118 -17.14 -0.78 -13.15
C CYS A 118 -16.39 -0.23 -11.93
N MET A 119 -15.54 0.79 -12.11
CA MET A 119 -14.85 1.45 -10.99
C MET A 119 -15.85 2.08 -10.03
N PHE A 120 -16.83 2.82 -10.56
CA PHE A 120 -17.87 3.46 -9.74
C PHE A 120 -18.71 2.43 -8.97
N ALA A 121 -19.14 1.35 -9.64
CA ALA A 121 -19.88 0.27 -9.01
C ALA A 121 -19.05 -0.43 -7.91
N GLY A 122 -17.77 -0.73 -8.17
CA GLY A 122 -16.88 -1.34 -7.18
C GLY A 122 -16.74 -0.49 -5.91
N ILE A 123 -16.59 0.84 -6.07
CA ILE A 123 -16.56 1.78 -4.94
C ILE A 123 -17.86 1.74 -4.16
N VAL A 124 -18.99 1.93 -4.84
CA VAL A 124 -20.30 1.99 -4.19
C VAL A 124 -20.57 0.70 -3.43
N LEU A 125 -20.31 -0.46 -4.03
CA LEU A 125 -20.47 -1.75 -3.36
C LEU A 125 -19.57 -1.89 -2.13
N ALA A 126 -18.32 -1.46 -2.21
CA ALA A 126 -17.41 -1.52 -1.07
C ALA A 126 -17.80 -0.57 0.06
N VAL A 127 -18.24 0.66 -0.26
CA VAL A 127 -18.73 1.63 0.73
C VAL A 127 -20.02 1.15 1.38
N LEU A 128 -20.97 0.62 0.62
CA LEU A 128 -22.19 0.02 1.17
C LEU A 128 -21.89 -1.17 2.07
N SER A 129 -20.88 -1.98 1.71
CA SER A 129 -20.44 -3.11 2.54
C SER A 129 -19.81 -2.63 3.86
N LEU A 130 -19.04 -1.54 3.83
CA LEU A 130 -18.50 -0.89 5.02
C LEU A 130 -19.61 -0.32 5.92
N VAL A 131 -20.58 0.39 5.33
CA VAL A 131 -21.75 0.90 6.07
C VAL A 131 -22.51 -0.26 6.73
N PHE A 132 -22.76 -1.34 5.98
CA PHE A 132 -23.41 -2.53 6.52
C PHE A 132 -22.62 -3.16 7.68
N HIS A 133 -21.29 -3.24 7.56
CA HIS A 133 -20.43 -3.73 8.63
C HIS A 133 -20.53 -2.89 9.91
N LEU A 134 -20.55 -1.56 9.77
CA LEU A 134 -20.66 -0.63 10.89
C LEU A 134 -22.05 -0.70 11.54
N CYS A 135 -23.13 -0.68 10.75
CA CYS A 135 -24.49 -0.70 11.28
C CYS A 135 -24.86 -2.01 11.99
N TYR A 136 -24.28 -3.14 11.56
CA TYR A 136 -24.62 -4.47 12.08
C TYR A 136 -23.50 -5.10 12.93
N SER A 137 -22.58 -4.28 13.48
CA SER A 137 -21.55 -4.75 14.44
C SER A 137 -20.77 -5.97 13.93
N GLY A 138 -20.26 -5.89 12.70
CA GLY A 138 -19.58 -7.00 12.02
C GLY A 138 -20.17 -7.33 10.64
N GLY A 139 -21.44 -7.02 10.40
CA GLY A 139 -22.11 -7.23 9.10
C GLY A 139 -21.92 -8.65 8.57
N PHE A 140 -21.44 -8.79 7.33
CA PHE A 140 -21.20 -10.10 6.71
C PHE A 140 -20.14 -10.94 7.44
N TYR A 141 -19.17 -10.33 8.13
CA TYR A 141 -18.17 -11.09 8.90
C TYR A 141 -18.82 -11.90 10.01
N ARG A 142 -19.84 -11.33 10.67
CA ARG A 142 -20.61 -12.02 11.71
C ARG A 142 -21.38 -13.22 11.16
N LEU A 143 -21.90 -13.10 9.94
CA LEU A 143 -22.62 -14.19 9.26
C LEU A 143 -21.67 -15.30 8.80
N LEU A 144 -20.51 -14.93 8.26
CA LEU A 144 -19.53 -15.86 7.68
C LEU A 144 -18.64 -16.52 8.75
N LYS A 145 -18.48 -15.88 9.90
CA LYS A 145 -17.63 -16.35 11.00
C LYS A 145 -18.32 -16.18 12.36
N PRO A 146 -19.39 -16.94 12.64
CA PRO A 146 -20.19 -16.76 13.84
C PRO A 146 -19.45 -17.11 15.14
N THR A 147 -18.33 -17.83 15.05
CA THR A 147 -17.54 -18.32 16.21
C THR A 147 -16.42 -17.39 16.65
N GLU A 148 -16.09 -16.35 15.87
CA GLU A 148 -15.05 -15.37 16.26
C GLU A 148 -15.58 -14.43 17.33
N THR A 149 -14.69 -13.83 18.13
CA THR A 149 -15.15 -12.88 19.15
C THR A 149 -15.69 -11.60 18.50
N HIS A 150 -16.55 -10.88 19.22
CA HIS A 150 -17.06 -9.57 18.75
C HIS A 150 -15.92 -8.60 18.40
N TRP A 151 -14.80 -8.66 19.13
CA TRP A 151 -13.63 -7.83 18.88
C TRP A 151 -12.91 -8.21 17.58
N ASP A 152 -12.71 -9.50 17.33
CA ASP A 152 -12.13 -10.00 16.07
C ASP A 152 -13.00 -9.62 14.86
N MET A 153 -14.32 -9.61 15.04
CA MET A 153 -15.25 -9.19 14.00
C MET A 153 -15.11 -7.70 13.66
N LEU A 154 -14.95 -6.83 14.66
CA LEU A 154 -14.76 -5.39 14.44
C LEU A 154 -13.40 -5.07 13.80
N ASP A 155 -12.36 -5.83 14.16
CA ASP A 155 -11.01 -5.66 13.59
C ASP A 155 -10.87 -6.26 12.19
N ALA A 156 -11.80 -7.14 11.78
CA ALA A 156 -11.80 -7.76 10.46
C ALA A 156 -11.83 -6.74 9.31
N ALA A 157 -12.49 -5.60 9.52
CA ALA A 157 -12.56 -4.52 8.54
C ALA A 157 -11.25 -3.72 8.41
N ASN A 158 -10.25 -3.91 9.27
CA ASN A 158 -9.04 -3.07 9.26
C ASN A 158 -8.30 -3.15 7.91
N ARG A 159 -8.00 -4.37 7.43
CA ARG A 159 -7.32 -4.57 6.12
C ARG A 159 -8.18 -4.12 4.94
N ALA A 160 -9.50 -4.27 5.07
CA ALA A 160 -10.47 -3.83 4.07
C ALA A 160 -10.44 -2.31 3.89
N VAL A 161 -10.52 -1.59 5.00
CA VAL A 161 -10.50 -0.14 5.04
C VAL A 161 -9.15 0.41 4.56
N VAL A 162 -8.05 -0.25 4.90
CA VAL A 162 -6.72 0.07 4.35
C VAL A 162 -6.69 -0.10 2.82
N THR A 163 -7.25 -1.20 2.29
CA THR A 163 -7.32 -1.42 0.83
C THR A 163 -8.14 -0.33 0.14
N LEU A 164 -9.27 0.07 0.71
CA LEU A 164 -10.08 1.15 0.19
C LEU A 164 -9.38 2.51 0.29
N SER A 165 -8.63 2.75 1.36
CA SER A 165 -7.81 3.96 1.54
C SER A 165 -6.69 4.05 0.50
N LEU A 166 -6.06 2.93 0.13
CA LEU A 166 -5.09 2.95 -0.96
C LEU A 166 -5.71 3.39 -2.29
N LEU A 167 -7.00 3.15 -2.51
CA LEU A 167 -7.70 3.49 -3.75
C LEU A 167 -8.18 4.96 -3.80
N PHE A 168 -7.93 5.74 -2.75
CA PHE A 168 -8.55 7.05 -2.55
C PHE A 168 -8.25 8.05 -3.66
N SER A 169 -7.00 8.10 -4.15
CA SER A 169 -6.62 8.97 -5.26
C SER A 169 -7.33 8.62 -6.57
N ALA A 170 -7.45 7.32 -6.90
CA ALA A 170 -8.17 6.89 -8.09
C ALA A 170 -9.66 7.29 -8.01
N PHE A 171 -10.26 7.09 -6.84
CA PHE A 171 -11.67 7.39 -6.60
C PHE A 171 -11.96 8.89 -6.58
N PHE A 172 -11.05 9.68 -6.00
CA PHE A 172 -11.13 11.14 -6.03
C PHE A 172 -11.11 11.67 -7.45
N VAL A 173 -10.13 11.24 -8.27
CA VAL A 173 -10.02 11.69 -9.67
C VAL A 173 -11.25 11.24 -10.48
N LEU A 174 -11.75 10.03 -10.24
CA LEU A 174 -12.97 9.52 -10.87
C LEU A 174 -14.20 10.37 -10.55
N THR A 175 -14.49 10.55 -9.25
CA THR A 175 -15.69 11.27 -8.78
C THR A 175 -15.66 12.74 -9.18
N ARG A 176 -14.49 13.37 -9.15
CA ARG A 176 -14.28 14.76 -9.60
C ARG A 176 -14.63 14.98 -11.08
N ARG A 177 -14.50 13.96 -11.92
CA ARG A 177 -14.86 14.03 -13.35
C ARG A 177 -16.32 13.77 -13.62
N ARG A 178 -16.96 12.96 -12.77
CA ARG A 178 -18.35 12.50 -12.96
C ARG A 178 -19.37 13.40 -12.28
N MET A 179 -18.99 14.01 -11.16
CA MET A 179 -19.91 14.75 -10.30
C MET A 179 -19.74 16.27 -10.48
N PRO A 180 -20.81 17.06 -10.21
CA PRO A 180 -20.72 18.52 -10.18
C PRO A 180 -19.64 19.04 -9.23
N ASN A 181 -19.21 20.27 -9.45
CA ASN A 181 -18.18 20.93 -8.64
C ASN A 181 -18.53 20.86 -7.15
N GLY A 182 -17.65 20.28 -6.34
CA GLY A 182 -17.79 20.17 -4.88
C GLY A 182 -18.35 18.83 -4.38
N THR A 183 -19.22 18.14 -5.11
CA THR A 183 -19.85 16.89 -4.62
C THR A 183 -18.85 15.76 -4.37
N HIS A 184 -17.75 15.70 -5.14
CA HIS A 184 -16.69 14.73 -4.92
C HIS A 184 -16.03 14.87 -3.52
N TRP A 185 -15.98 16.08 -2.96
CA TRP A 185 -15.51 16.28 -1.58
C TRP A 185 -16.45 15.70 -0.54
N PHE A 186 -17.76 15.72 -0.79
CA PHE A 186 -18.73 15.08 0.09
C PHE A 186 -18.49 13.57 0.17
N VAL A 187 -18.16 12.92 -0.96
CA VAL A 187 -17.78 11.50 -1.00
C VAL A 187 -16.52 11.23 -0.18
N VAL A 188 -15.50 12.08 -0.32
CA VAL A 188 -14.25 12.01 0.47
C VAL A 188 -14.54 12.12 1.97
N ILE A 189 -15.33 13.12 2.36
CA ILE A 189 -15.67 13.38 3.77
C ILE A 189 -16.47 12.22 4.35
N ILE A 190 -17.52 11.75 3.67
CA ILE A 190 -18.29 10.57 4.10
C ILE A 190 -17.34 9.39 4.30
N PHE A 191 -16.46 9.14 3.33
CA PHE A 191 -15.55 8.01 3.42
C PHE A 191 -14.62 8.13 4.64
N LEU A 192 -14.04 9.31 4.90
CA LEU A 192 -13.21 9.55 6.09
C LEU A 192 -14.00 9.41 7.39
N VAL A 193 -15.26 9.87 7.42
CA VAL A 193 -16.16 9.69 8.55
C VAL A 193 -16.41 8.20 8.79
N LEU A 194 -16.71 7.43 7.75
CA LEU A 194 -16.88 5.97 7.88
C LEU A 194 -15.61 5.30 8.40
N ILE A 195 -14.41 5.72 7.93
CA ILE A 195 -13.13 5.23 8.46
C ILE A 195 -12.96 5.57 9.93
N ALA A 196 -13.32 6.78 10.36
CA ALA A 196 -13.21 7.20 11.75
C ALA A 196 -14.09 6.35 12.70
N PHE A 197 -15.19 5.78 12.19
CA PHE A 197 -16.01 4.80 12.93
C PHE A 197 -15.46 3.37 12.88
N THR A 198 -14.35 3.13 12.17
CA THR A 198 -13.64 1.84 12.18
C THR A 198 -12.48 1.86 13.17
N ARG A 199 -11.97 0.68 13.54
CA ARG A 199 -10.76 0.53 14.37
C ARG A 199 -9.44 0.62 13.57
N SER A 200 -9.46 1.20 12.37
CA SER A 200 -8.27 1.32 11.51
C SER A 200 -7.60 2.69 11.66
N GLU A 201 -6.84 2.87 12.74
CA GLU A 201 -6.06 4.09 13.00
C GLU A 201 -5.12 4.44 11.83
N SER A 202 -4.49 3.43 11.23
CA SER A 202 -3.59 3.59 10.08
C SER A 202 -4.29 4.16 8.84
N ALA A 203 -5.50 3.70 8.56
CA ALA A 203 -6.29 4.19 7.43
C ALA A 203 -6.79 5.62 7.67
N LEU A 204 -7.21 5.93 8.90
CA LEU A 204 -7.61 7.28 9.28
C LEU A 204 -6.44 8.26 9.15
N LEU A 205 -5.28 7.91 9.71
CA LEU A 205 -4.06 8.72 9.59
C LEU A 205 -3.66 8.88 8.12
N GLY A 206 -3.72 7.81 7.33
CA GLY A 206 -3.48 7.86 5.89
C GLY A 206 -4.42 8.81 5.14
N GLY A 207 -5.71 8.79 5.49
CA GLY A 207 -6.73 9.68 4.92
C GLY A 207 -6.53 11.15 5.29
N ILE A 208 -6.19 11.45 6.56
CA ILE A 208 -5.86 12.80 7.02
C ILE A 208 -4.59 13.30 6.32
N ALA A 209 -3.54 12.46 6.24
CA ALA A 209 -2.31 12.78 5.54
C ALA A 209 -2.57 13.03 4.04
N TRP A 210 -3.47 12.27 3.42
CA TRP A 210 -3.91 12.48 2.04
C TRP A 210 -4.57 13.85 1.86
N LEU A 211 -5.49 14.26 2.75
CA LEU A 211 -6.13 15.57 2.68
C LEU A 211 -5.12 16.71 2.75
N GLY A 212 -4.22 16.67 3.75
CA GLY A 212 -3.18 17.68 3.92
C GLY A 212 -2.22 17.73 2.74
N ALA A 213 -1.85 16.57 2.21
CA ALA A 213 -1.00 16.46 1.03
C ALA A 213 -1.69 16.98 -0.23
N TYR A 214 -2.97 16.67 -0.44
CA TYR A 214 -3.74 17.18 -1.57
C TYR A 214 -3.84 18.69 -1.53
N ALA A 215 -4.18 19.27 -0.36
CA ALA A 215 -4.29 20.72 -0.20
C ALA A 215 -2.94 21.41 -0.49
N SER A 216 -1.85 20.89 0.09
CA SER A 216 -0.50 21.42 -0.10
C SER A 216 -0.02 21.29 -1.55
N ALA A 217 -0.26 20.15 -2.17
CA ALA A 217 0.09 19.89 -3.57
C ALA A 217 -0.77 20.69 -4.55
N SER A 218 -2.01 21.03 -4.20
CA SER A 218 -2.88 21.88 -5.02
C SER A 218 -2.41 23.33 -5.05
N TYR A 219 -1.79 23.81 -3.95
CA TYR A 219 -1.23 25.15 -3.87
C TYR A 219 0.15 25.26 -4.54
N ALA A 220 1.05 24.31 -4.26
CA ALA A 220 2.43 24.35 -4.75
C ALA A 220 2.96 22.95 -5.14
N PRO A 221 2.47 22.35 -6.26
CA PRO A 221 2.74 20.95 -6.59
C PRO A 221 4.22 20.64 -6.76
N ALA A 222 5.00 21.55 -7.35
CA ALA A 222 6.43 21.35 -7.57
C ALA A 222 7.24 21.38 -6.26
N VAL A 223 6.98 22.35 -5.40
CA VAL A 223 7.64 22.48 -4.08
C VAL A 223 7.25 21.31 -3.21
N PHE A 224 5.96 21.01 -3.12
CA PHE A 224 5.45 19.92 -2.29
C PHE A 224 5.93 18.55 -2.79
N SER A 225 6.06 18.33 -4.10
CA SER A 225 6.68 17.10 -4.62
C SER A 225 8.12 16.91 -4.12
N ARG A 226 8.90 17.99 -4.01
CA ARG A 226 10.28 17.91 -3.48
C ARG A 226 10.26 17.62 -1.98
N LEU A 227 9.36 18.23 -1.22
CA LEU A 227 9.17 17.93 0.20
C LEU A 227 8.77 16.46 0.42
N VAL A 228 7.84 15.94 -0.37
CA VAL A 228 7.44 14.53 -0.32
C VAL A 228 8.59 13.59 -0.69
N ALA A 229 9.38 13.94 -1.72
CA ALA A 229 10.56 13.17 -2.10
C ALA A 229 11.60 13.12 -0.97
N TRP A 230 12.09 14.28 -0.52
CA TRP A 230 13.14 14.34 0.50
C TRP A 230 12.66 13.94 1.89
N GLY A 231 11.43 14.28 2.26
CA GLY A 231 10.82 13.86 3.51
C GLY A 231 10.66 12.35 3.58
N GLY A 232 10.20 11.70 2.50
CA GLY A 232 10.10 10.25 2.47
C GLY A 232 11.46 9.54 2.40
N ILE A 233 12.45 10.09 1.68
CA ILE A 233 13.85 9.58 1.74
C ILE A 233 14.36 9.67 3.17
N THR A 234 14.16 10.82 3.84
CA THR A 234 14.60 11.03 5.22
C THR A 234 13.91 10.04 6.16
N LEU A 235 12.61 9.84 6.01
CA LEU A 235 11.86 8.87 6.83
C LEU A 235 12.35 7.44 6.61
N ILE A 236 12.62 7.04 5.37
CA ILE A 236 13.13 5.70 5.04
C ILE A 236 14.55 5.51 5.58
N MET A 237 15.44 6.49 5.40
CA MET A 237 16.84 6.45 5.83
C MET A 237 17.00 6.56 7.35
N ALA A 238 16.23 7.43 8.00
CA ALA A 238 16.37 7.71 9.42
C ALA A 238 15.35 6.93 10.29
N GLY A 239 14.53 6.06 9.70
CA GLY A 239 13.42 5.38 10.38
C GLY A 239 13.78 4.81 11.77
N PRO A 240 14.80 3.94 11.89
CA PRO A 240 15.21 3.39 13.19
C PRO A 240 15.68 4.47 14.17
N ILE A 241 16.44 5.46 13.69
CA ILE A 241 16.97 6.56 14.50
C ILE A 241 15.83 7.42 15.05
N VAL A 242 14.82 7.73 14.22
CA VAL A 242 13.64 8.51 14.65
C VAL A 242 12.91 7.78 15.78
N ILE A 243 12.73 6.46 15.69
CA ILE A 243 12.09 5.68 16.75
C ILE A 243 12.92 5.68 18.03
N LEU A 244 14.23 5.43 17.94
CA LEU A 244 15.12 5.46 19.10
C LEU A 244 15.16 6.85 19.75
N LEU A 245 15.14 7.92 18.96
CA LEU A 245 15.11 9.29 19.46
C LEU A 245 13.77 9.61 20.15
N VAL A 246 12.65 9.17 19.59
CA VAL A 246 11.33 9.33 20.23
C VAL A 246 11.30 8.62 21.58
N GLU A 247 11.81 7.40 21.67
CA GLU A 247 11.89 6.68 22.95
C GLU A 247 12.84 7.37 23.93
N TYR A 248 14.00 7.84 23.47
CA TYR A 248 14.96 8.56 24.32
C TYR A 248 14.37 9.86 24.90
N LEU A 249 13.63 10.63 24.10
CA LEU A 249 13.05 11.91 24.50
C LEU A 249 11.75 11.75 25.31
N PHE A 250 10.95 10.71 25.04
CA PHE A 250 9.58 10.60 25.52
C PHE A 250 9.22 9.26 26.20
N GLY A 251 10.11 8.27 26.26
CA GLY A 251 9.83 6.92 26.78
C GLY A 251 9.45 6.88 28.27
N GLY A 252 9.90 7.88 29.05
CA GLY A 252 9.49 8.06 30.45
C GLY A 252 8.15 8.79 30.63
N ALA A 253 7.54 9.33 29.57
CA ALA A 253 6.30 10.06 29.66
C ALA A 253 5.11 9.09 29.79
N THR A 254 4.42 9.15 30.92
CA THR A 254 3.13 8.49 31.08
C THR A 254 2.10 9.27 30.26
N ILE A 255 1.79 8.80 29.05
CA ILE A 255 0.61 9.28 28.33
C ILE A 255 -0.61 8.69 29.05
N PRO A 256 -1.43 9.49 29.75
CA PRO A 256 -2.54 8.98 30.56
C PRO A 256 -3.68 8.37 29.72
N VAL A 257 -3.57 8.45 28.39
CA VAL A 257 -4.52 7.92 27.42
C VAL A 257 -3.91 6.71 26.73
N ARG A 258 -4.55 5.54 26.83
CA ARG A 258 -4.21 4.40 25.97
C ARG A 258 -4.50 4.78 24.51
N LEU A 259 -3.46 4.84 23.68
CA LEU A 259 -3.55 5.19 22.25
C LEU A 259 -3.92 3.96 21.39
N GLY A 260 -4.87 3.14 21.88
CA GLY A 260 -5.32 1.95 21.18
C GLY A 260 -4.19 1.01 20.79
N SER A 261 -4.02 0.77 19.49
CA SER A 261 -2.98 -0.13 18.97
C SER A 261 -1.59 0.50 18.84
N ALA A 262 -1.50 1.84 18.91
CA ALA A 262 -0.25 2.56 18.76
C ALA A 262 0.75 2.27 19.89
N ASP A 263 0.25 2.07 21.12
CA ASP A 263 1.08 1.79 22.28
C ASP A 263 1.89 0.49 22.13
N ALA A 264 1.23 -0.58 21.72
CA ALA A 264 1.90 -1.86 21.46
C ALA A 264 2.85 -1.78 20.25
N ARG A 265 2.54 -0.94 19.25
CA ARG A 265 3.42 -0.72 18.11
C ARG A 265 4.69 0.02 18.49
N MET A 266 4.64 1.00 19.39
CA MET A 266 5.85 1.70 19.84
C MET A 266 6.84 0.76 20.51
N GLU A 267 6.38 -0.16 21.36
CA GLU A 267 7.24 -1.20 21.95
C GLU A 267 7.89 -2.09 20.88
N ILE A 268 7.09 -2.56 19.91
CA ILE A 268 7.59 -3.35 18.77
C ILE A 268 8.63 -2.56 17.99
N TRP A 269 8.36 -1.29 17.68
CA TRP A 269 9.25 -0.45 16.87
C TRP A 269 10.55 -0.18 17.60
N TYR A 270 10.51 0.06 18.91
CA TYR A 270 11.71 0.22 19.71
C TYR A 270 12.55 -1.05 19.77
N ALA A 271 11.93 -2.21 20.03
CA ALA A 271 12.61 -3.50 20.03
C ALA A 271 13.25 -3.82 18.66
N VAL A 272 12.53 -3.59 17.57
CA VAL A 272 13.02 -3.76 16.19
C VAL A 272 14.15 -2.79 15.87
N SER A 273 14.04 -1.52 16.28
CA SER A 273 15.07 -0.51 16.04
C SER A 273 16.37 -0.83 16.76
N ASN A 274 16.31 -1.36 17.99
CA ASN A 274 17.48 -1.87 18.69
C ASN A 274 18.07 -3.10 17.98
N LYS A 275 17.23 -4.05 17.54
CA LYS A 275 17.69 -5.25 16.83
C LYS A 275 18.40 -4.91 15.50
N ILE A 276 17.95 -3.87 14.81
CA ILE A 276 18.60 -3.36 13.58
C ILE A 276 20.07 -2.96 13.84
N LEU A 277 20.40 -2.46 15.03
CA LEU A 277 21.77 -2.03 15.36
C LEU A 277 22.78 -3.18 15.39
N GLU A 278 22.33 -4.42 15.54
CA GLU A 278 23.21 -5.60 15.51
C GLU A 278 23.68 -5.94 14.08
N ALA A 279 22.90 -5.59 13.05
CA ALA A 279 23.23 -5.86 11.65
C ALA A 279 22.82 -4.67 10.74
N PRO A 280 23.37 -3.47 10.93
CA PRO A 280 22.82 -2.24 10.35
C PRO A 280 23.03 -2.12 8.82
N ILE A 281 24.01 -2.82 8.25
CA ILE A 281 24.35 -2.69 6.82
C ILE A 281 23.52 -3.66 5.97
N LEU A 282 23.54 -4.95 6.31
CA LEU A 282 22.90 -6.02 5.54
C LEU A 282 21.54 -6.46 6.10
N GLY A 283 21.23 -6.12 7.34
CA GLY A 283 20.06 -6.64 8.06
C GLY A 283 20.24 -8.10 8.47
N HIS A 284 19.16 -8.68 8.99
CA HIS A 284 19.06 -10.05 9.51
C HIS A 284 18.49 -11.05 8.48
N GLY A 285 18.35 -10.62 7.22
CA GLY A 285 17.80 -11.41 6.12
C GLY A 285 16.28 -11.30 6.02
N MET A 286 15.73 -11.68 4.86
CA MET A 286 14.31 -11.57 4.56
C MET A 286 13.45 -12.35 5.58
N GLU A 287 12.33 -11.76 6.04
CA GLU A 287 11.40 -12.33 7.02
C GLU A 287 12.00 -12.60 8.41
N ALA A 288 13.09 -11.90 8.76
CA ALA A 288 13.79 -12.09 10.04
C ALA A 288 12.89 -11.97 11.27
N SER A 289 11.91 -11.05 11.27
CA SER A 289 11.05 -10.82 12.44
C SER A 289 10.36 -12.09 12.96
N ARG A 290 10.00 -13.03 12.08
CA ARG A 290 9.33 -14.28 12.46
C ARG A 290 10.24 -15.28 13.16
N SER A 291 11.53 -15.19 12.91
CA SER A 291 12.54 -16.13 13.35
C SER A 291 13.36 -15.60 14.53
N ILE A 292 13.25 -14.30 14.83
CA ILE A 292 13.86 -13.70 16.01
C ILE A 292 13.08 -14.10 17.27
N VAL A 293 13.72 -14.92 18.10
CA VAL A 293 13.18 -15.39 19.38
C VAL A 293 13.51 -14.41 20.51
N GLU A 294 14.73 -13.86 20.50
CA GLU A 294 15.21 -12.96 21.55
C GLU A 294 15.14 -11.50 21.10
N TRP A 295 14.30 -10.72 21.78
CA TRP A 295 14.16 -9.29 21.58
C TRP A 295 14.83 -8.53 22.73
N PRO A 296 15.59 -7.46 22.46
CA PRO A 296 16.27 -6.65 23.48
C PRO A 296 15.29 -5.72 24.21
N TYR A 297 14.10 -6.22 24.57
CA TYR A 297 13.03 -5.44 25.19
C TYR A 297 12.05 -6.33 25.96
N THR A 298 11.62 -5.88 27.13
CA THR A 298 10.54 -6.51 27.90
C THR A 298 9.22 -5.84 27.55
N PHE A 299 8.40 -6.52 26.75
CA PHE A 299 7.09 -6.02 26.33
C PHE A 299 6.14 -5.92 27.53
N GLN A 300 5.52 -4.75 27.70
CA GLN A 300 4.51 -4.52 28.75
C GLN A 300 3.11 -4.44 28.16
N ARG A 301 2.99 -3.91 26.94
CA ARG A 301 1.72 -3.64 26.26
C ARG A 301 1.48 -4.59 25.08
N TYR A 302 2.54 -5.09 24.45
CA TYR A 302 2.43 -6.13 23.43
C TYR A 302 2.20 -7.51 24.08
N ILE A 303 1.08 -8.15 23.72
CA ILE A 303 0.73 -9.50 24.17
C ILE A 303 0.72 -10.41 22.93
N GLY A 304 1.78 -11.21 22.77
CA GLY A 304 1.89 -12.18 21.70
C GLY A 304 3.14 -13.03 21.87
N PRO A 305 3.13 -14.28 21.35
CA PRO A 305 4.26 -15.18 21.53
C PRO A 305 5.51 -14.69 20.78
N HIS A 306 5.34 -14.03 19.62
CA HIS A 306 6.43 -13.53 18.77
C HIS A 306 5.96 -12.37 17.87
N ILE A 307 6.87 -11.43 17.54
CA ILE A 307 6.60 -10.35 16.57
C ILE A 307 6.57 -10.92 15.15
N MET A 308 5.36 -11.15 14.63
CA MET A 308 5.19 -11.70 13.28
C MET A 308 5.63 -10.74 12.16
N HIS A 309 5.59 -9.44 12.43
CA HIS A 309 6.15 -8.37 11.61
C HIS A 309 6.11 -7.04 12.38
N PRO A 310 6.97 -6.05 12.05
CA PRO A 310 7.05 -4.79 12.79
C PRO A 310 5.81 -3.88 12.72
N HIS A 311 4.82 -4.17 11.86
CA HIS A 311 3.75 -3.23 11.51
C HIS A 311 4.25 -1.89 10.96
N ASN A 312 5.48 -1.86 10.48
CA ASN A 312 6.12 -0.70 9.89
C ASN A 312 7.06 -1.24 8.80
N GLY A 313 6.69 -1.00 7.55
CA GLY A 313 7.43 -1.47 6.38
C GLY A 313 8.82 -0.85 6.28
N ILE A 314 9.04 0.36 6.79
CA ILE A 314 10.36 0.99 6.81
C ILE A 314 11.27 0.26 7.79
N LEU A 315 10.81 0.02 9.02
CA LEU A 315 11.57 -0.78 9.98
C LEU A 315 11.78 -2.20 9.49
N GLN A 316 10.81 -2.78 8.77
CA GLN A 316 11.01 -4.10 8.17
C GLN A 316 12.07 -4.11 7.06
N ILE A 317 12.16 -3.06 6.23
CA ILE A 317 13.26 -2.92 5.26
C ILE A 317 14.59 -2.92 5.98
N TRP A 318 14.72 -2.14 7.05
CA TRP A 318 15.95 -2.08 7.84
C TRP A 318 16.28 -3.39 8.53
N LEU A 319 15.29 -4.02 9.17
CA LEU A 319 15.48 -5.27 9.89
C LEU A 319 15.93 -6.38 8.94
N ASP A 320 15.28 -6.50 7.79
CA ASP A 320 15.51 -7.62 6.88
C ASP A 320 16.71 -7.38 5.95
N LEU A 321 16.95 -6.13 5.53
CA LEU A 321 17.87 -5.80 4.42
C LEU A 321 18.90 -4.70 4.76
N GLY A 322 18.84 -4.13 5.96
CA GLY A 322 19.76 -3.10 6.45
C GLY A 322 19.75 -1.80 5.67
N PHE A 323 20.82 -1.04 5.81
CA PHE A 323 21.05 0.24 5.12
C PHE A 323 20.94 0.10 3.60
N LEU A 324 21.45 -0.99 3.02
CA LEU A 324 21.37 -1.21 1.57
C LEU A 324 19.91 -1.38 1.10
N GLY A 325 19.09 -2.09 1.88
CA GLY A 325 17.66 -2.19 1.64
C GLY A 325 16.96 -0.83 1.75
N ALA A 326 17.30 -0.06 2.78
CA ALA A 326 16.76 1.29 2.96
C ALA A 326 17.14 2.20 1.78
N LEU A 327 18.39 2.12 1.31
CA LEU A 327 18.91 2.91 0.19
C LEU A 327 18.13 2.57 -1.08
N ALA A 328 17.96 1.28 -1.36
CA ALA A 328 17.10 0.81 -2.45
C ALA A 328 15.68 1.37 -2.31
N GLY A 329 15.07 1.25 -1.12
CA GLY A 329 13.74 1.79 -0.82
C GLY A 329 13.62 3.30 -1.10
N SER A 330 14.65 4.07 -0.75
CA SER A 330 14.72 5.51 -1.00
C SER A 330 14.86 5.85 -2.48
N VAL A 331 15.65 5.10 -3.24
CA VAL A 331 15.71 5.23 -4.70
C VAL A 331 14.34 4.91 -5.32
N GLY A 332 13.71 3.81 -4.92
CA GLY A 332 12.36 3.46 -5.38
C GLY A 332 11.33 4.55 -5.06
N TRP A 333 11.35 5.08 -3.85
CA TRP A 333 10.49 6.20 -3.43
C TRP A 333 10.71 7.44 -4.30
N TRP A 334 11.97 7.83 -4.54
CA TRP A 334 12.29 8.95 -5.43
C TRP A 334 11.74 8.75 -6.84
N TRP A 335 11.85 7.55 -7.41
CA TRP A 335 11.28 7.21 -8.71
C TRP A 335 9.76 7.36 -8.74
N LEU A 336 9.06 6.91 -7.69
CA LEU A 336 7.61 7.06 -7.56
C LEU A 336 7.20 8.54 -7.52
N VAL A 337 7.87 9.35 -6.68
CA VAL A 337 7.56 10.78 -6.56
C VAL A 337 7.90 11.54 -7.84
N ARG A 338 9.05 11.25 -8.46
CA ARG A 338 9.42 11.82 -9.76
C ARG A 338 8.39 11.45 -10.84
N GLY A 339 7.89 10.21 -10.82
CA GLY A 339 6.85 9.74 -11.72
C GLY A 339 5.55 10.55 -11.64
N SER A 340 5.26 11.24 -10.52
CA SER A 340 4.08 12.10 -10.39
C SER A 340 4.09 13.31 -11.34
N SER A 341 5.26 13.76 -11.81
CA SER A 341 5.37 14.94 -12.68
C SER A 341 4.84 14.71 -14.10
N ARG A 342 4.56 13.45 -14.46
CA ARG A 342 4.00 13.09 -15.77
C ARG A 342 2.50 13.34 -15.87
N PHE A 343 1.81 13.52 -14.74
CA PHE A 343 0.36 13.75 -14.72
C PHE A 343 0.05 15.23 -14.91
N SER A 344 -1.15 15.52 -15.43
CA SER A 344 -1.64 16.88 -15.60
C SER A 344 -1.63 17.64 -14.28
N ASP A 345 -1.48 18.97 -14.33
CA ASP A 345 -1.44 19.82 -13.13
C ASP A 345 -2.72 19.69 -12.28
N VAL A 346 -3.82 19.27 -12.91
CA VAL A 346 -5.11 19.04 -12.26
C VAL A 346 -5.17 17.70 -11.50
N ASP A 347 -4.55 16.64 -12.02
CA ASP A 347 -4.58 15.29 -11.39
C ASP A 347 -3.37 15.03 -10.48
N ARG A 348 -2.25 15.74 -10.72
CA ARG A 348 -1.00 15.57 -9.99
C ARG A 348 -1.14 15.72 -8.46
N PRO A 349 -1.93 16.66 -7.90
CA PRO A 349 -2.12 16.75 -6.45
C PRO A 349 -2.70 15.48 -5.84
N ALA A 350 -3.69 14.86 -6.49
CA ALA A 350 -4.27 13.59 -6.03
C ALA A 350 -3.27 12.43 -6.10
N VAL A 351 -2.42 12.39 -7.14
CA VAL A 351 -1.36 11.38 -7.24
C VAL A 351 -0.33 11.54 -6.13
N ILE A 352 0.13 12.77 -5.86
CA ILE A 352 1.08 13.04 -4.77
C ILE A 352 0.45 12.68 -3.41
N ALA A 353 -0.80 13.05 -3.18
CA ALA A 353 -1.53 12.69 -1.96
C ALA A 353 -1.64 11.16 -1.79
N GLY A 354 -1.82 10.42 -2.88
CA GLY A 354 -1.82 8.95 -2.87
C GLY A 354 -0.48 8.34 -2.45
N LEU A 355 0.64 8.95 -2.91
CA LEU A 355 1.98 8.54 -2.47
C LEU A 355 2.18 8.81 -0.97
N VAL A 356 1.74 9.96 -0.47
CA VAL A 356 1.80 10.29 0.97
C VAL A 356 0.97 9.31 1.78
N LEU A 357 -0.27 9.01 1.35
CA LEU A 357 -1.12 8.00 2.00
C LEU A 357 -0.42 6.64 2.05
N PHE A 358 0.14 6.19 0.92
CA PHE A 358 0.89 4.94 0.84
C PHE A 358 2.05 4.92 1.84
N LEU A 359 2.88 5.95 1.88
CA LEU A 359 4.03 6.02 2.79
C LEU A 359 3.60 6.06 4.26
N THR A 360 2.53 6.80 4.58
CA THR A 360 1.94 6.84 5.92
C THR A 360 1.50 5.45 6.37
N VAL A 361 0.68 4.76 5.55
CA VAL A 361 0.18 3.43 5.90
C VAL A 361 1.31 2.40 5.94
N LEU A 362 2.29 2.48 5.03
CA LEU A 362 3.49 1.64 5.05
C LEU A 362 4.23 1.79 6.38
N SER A 363 4.30 3.00 6.92
CA SER A 363 5.05 3.30 8.15
C SER A 363 4.35 2.85 9.43
N VAL A 364 3.04 2.55 9.41
CA VAL A 364 2.28 2.33 10.66
C VAL A 364 1.35 1.11 10.70
N SER A 365 1.21 0.35 9.60
CA SER A 365 0.14 -0.65 9.50
C SER A 365 0.57 -2.11 9.38
N HIS A 366 1.36 -2.47 8.36
CA HIS A 366 1.49 -3.87 7.93
C HIS A 366 2.93 -4.25 7.59
N GLY A 367 3.20 -5.55 7.64
CA GLY A 367 4.46 -6.09 7.16
C GLY A 367 4.60 -5.95 5.63
N LEU A 368 5.78 -5.57 5.18
CA LEU A 368 6.12 -5.28 3.78
C LEU A 368 5.82 -6.45 2.85
N TRP A 369 6.15 -7.67 3.27
CA TRP A 369 6.08 -8.88 2.43
C TRP A 369 4.69 -9.51 2.36
N GLN A 370 3.67 -8.88 2.93
CA GLN A 370 2.31 -9.38 2.88
C GLN A 370 1.75 -9.30 1.44
N SER A 371 1.53 -10.46 0.81
CA SER A 371 1.11 -10.52 -0.61
C SER A 371 -0.18 -9.76 -0.89
N TRP A 372 -1.12 -9.76 0.05
CA TRP A 372 -2.40 -9.05 -0.09
C TRP A 372 -2.23 -7.52 -0.15
N TRP A 373 -1.29 -6.99 0.65
CA TRP A 373 -0.97 -5.58 0.70
C TRP A 373 -0.28 -5.14 -0.59
N ILE A 374 0.72 -5.90 -1.03
CA ILE A 374 1.42 -5.63 -2.30
C ILE A 374 0.42 -5.65 -3.46
N ALA A 375 -0.49 -6.64 -3.50
CA ALA A 375 -1.54 -6.70 -4.52
C ALA A 375 -2.50 -5.50 -4.48
N ALA A 376 -2.92 -5.06 -3.29
CA ALA A 376 -3.75 -3.87 -3.13
C ALA A 376 -3.03 -2.60 -3.63
N VAL A 377 -1.73 -2.46 -3.34
CA VAL A 377 -0.90 -1.35 -3.83
C VAL A 377 -0.78 -1.40 -5.36
N LEU A 378 -0.45 -2.55 -5.96
CA LEU A 378 -0.35 -2.72 -7.41
C LEU A 378 -1.67 -2.43 -8.11
N GLY A 379 -2.78 -2.92 -7.55
CA GLY A 379 -4.12 -2.65 -8.05
C GLY A 379 -4.49 -1.17 -7.97
N SER A 380 -4.19 -0.51 -6.84
CA SER A 380 -4.41 0.94 -6.68
C SER A 380 -3.58 1.76 -7.67
N VAL A 381 -2.31 1.44 -7.85
CA VAL A 381 -1.44 2.10 -8.83
C VAL A 381 -2.02 1.92 -10.23
N THR A 382 -2.44 0.71 -10.59
CA THR A 382 -3.05 0.41 -11.90
C THR A 382 -4.30 1.25 -12.14
N LEU A 383 -5.23 1.30 -11.18
CA LEU A 383 -6.46 2.09 -11.30
C LEU A 383 -6.20 3.60 -11.32
N THR A 384 -5.21 4.07 -10.54
CA THR A 384 -4.78 5.47 -10.55
C THR A 384 -4.21 5.86 -11.91
N LEU A 385 -3.40 4.99 -12.53
CA LEU A 385 -2.83 5.22 -13.87
C LEU A 385 -3.91 5.32 -14.95
N LEU A 386 -4.95 4.48 -14.88
CA LEU A 386 -6.04 4.50 -15.85
C LEU A 386 -6.88 5.78 -15.78
N VAL A 387 -7.09 6.29 -14.57
CA VAL A 387 -7.95 7.44 -14.35
C VAL A 387 -7.20 8.77 -14.44
N ALA A 388 -5.98 8.89 -13.91
CA ALA A 388 -5.23 10.16 -13.92
C ALA A 388 -4.67 10.48 -15.31
N LYS A 389 -4.97 11.68 -15.83
CA LYS A 389 -4.55 12.08 -17.18
C LYS A 389 -3.05 12.45 -17.21
N PRO A 390 -2.31 12.01 -18.24
CA PRO A 390 -0.97 12.50 -18.48
C PRO A 390 -0.99 14.00 -18.80
N ARG A 391 0.11 14.68 -18.47
CA ARG A 391 0.34 16.06 -18.86
C ARG A 391 0.40 16.13 -20.39
N GLN A 392 -0.42 16.99 -21.00
CA GLN A 392 -0.30 17.28 -22.42
C GLN A 392 1.07 17.95 -22.63
N ARG A 393 1.88 17.40 -23.53
CA ARG A 393 3.17 17.97 -23.89
C ARG A 393 2.99 19.17 -24.81
#